data_AF-U2IWW1-F1
#
_entry.id   AF-U2IWW1-F1
#
_cell.length_a   1.000
_cell.length_b   1.000
_cell.length_c   1.000
_cell.angle_alpha   90.00
_cell.angle_beta   90.00
_cell.angle_gamma   90.00
#
_symmetry.space_group_name_H-M   'P 1'
#
loop_
_entity.id
_entity.type
_entity.pdbx_description
1 polymer ?
#
loop_
_entity_poly.entity_id
_entity_poly.type
_entity_poly.pdbx_seq_one_letter_code
_entity_poly.pdbx_strand_id
1 'polypeptide(L)'
;MQLQNQDFFFDRAVTYTSRTISRLAKKGAEGNGYELPPVYFVAVLGFQLDKANDAKHYYSAKIADQFDQEILYEKLSYKMLILLNFNKSKTELSTIMDQWMYLMKHLNEIDELPSYLDKRIFSRIFISESVV
;
A
#
# COMPACT_ATOMS: atom_id res chain seq x y z
N MET A 1 -6.93 4.84 -1.69
CA MET A 1 -6.89 4.17 -3.01
C MET A 1 -6.99 5.25 -4.08
N GLN A 2 -6.17 5.18 -5.13
CA GLN A 2 -6.19 6.13 -6.23
C GLN A 2 -6.54 5.39 -7.52
N LEU A 3 -7.76 5.59 -8.01
CA LEU A 3 -8.32 4.81 -9.12
C LEU A 3 -7.85 5.32 -10.48
N GLN A 4 -7.83 6.64 -10.67
CA GLN A 4 -7.37 7.24 -11.92
C GLN A 4 -5.88 7.58 -11.86
N ASN A 5 -5.23 7.49 -13.01
CA ASN A 5 -3.87 7.99 -13.16
C ASN A 5 -3.87 9.49 -12.81
N GLN A 6 -2.85 9.90 -12.07
CA GLN A 6 -2.64 11.30 -11.73
C GLN A 6 -1.24 11.68 -12.16
N ASP A 7 -1.13 12.84 -12.80
CA ASP A 7 0.17 13.38 -13.12
C ASP A 7 0.99 13.57 -11.85
N PHE A 8 2.30 13.33 -11.99
CA PHE A 8 3.28 13.52 -10.92
C PHE A 8 3.01 12.63 -9.69
N PHE A 9 2.60 11.38 -9.90
CA PHE A 9 2.31 10.43 -8.82
C PHE A 9 3.45 10.33 -7.80
N PHE A 10 4.71 10.20 -8.25
CA PHE A 10 5.86 10.11 -7.36
C PHE A 10 6.12 11.41 -6.60
N ASP A 11 5.96 12.58 -7.23
CA ASP A 11 6.08 13.87 -6.55
C ASP A 11 5.05 14.01 -5.42
N ARG A 12 3.82 13.54 -5.65
CA ARG A 12 2.78 13.48 -4.61
C ARG A 12 3.13 12.50 -3.51
N ALA A 13 3.61 11.30 -3.86
CA ALA A 13 4.02 10.28 -2.89
C ALA A 13 5.13 10.81 -1.97
N VAL A 14 6.16 11.46 -2.54
CA VAL A 14 7.22 12.14 -1.78
C VAL A 14 6.62 13.24 -0.91
N THR A 15 5.79 14.12 -1.47
CA THR A 15 5.17 15.23 -0.73
C THR A 15 4.36 14.75 0.48
N TYR A 16 3.51 13.74 0.31
CA TYR A 16 2.69 13.18 1.39
C TYR A 16 3.54 12.52 2.48
N THR A 17 4.61 11.82 2.06
CA THR A 17 5.55 11.18 2.99
C THR A 17 6.33 12.23 3.78
N SER A 18 6.87 13.26 3.12
CA SER A 18 7.60 14.36 3.76
C SER A 18 6.72 15.07 4.79
N ARG A 19 5.47 15.40 4.45
CA ARG A 19 4.52 16.01 5.41
C ARG A 19 4.28 15.13 6.63
N THR A 20 4.17 13.82 6.44
CA THR A 20 4.00 12.86 7.54
C THR A 20 5.24 12.84 8.43
N ILE A 21 6.43 12.75 7.84
CA ILE A 21 7.71 12.78 8.57
C ILE A 21 7.84 14.07 9.38
N SER A 22 7.56 15.24 8.78
CA SER A 22 7.63 16.52 9.46
C SER A 22 6.71 16.61 10.68
N ARG A 23 5.54 15.96 10.63
CA ARG A 23 4.59 15.89 11.76
C ARG A 23 5.06 14.93 12.86
N LEU A 24 5.77 13.87 12.50
CA LEU A 24 6.28 12.87 13.45
C LEU A 24 7.55 13.34 14.16
N ALA A 25 8.34 14.20 13.52
CA ALA A 25 9.49 14.85 14.15
C ALA A 25 9.02 15.68 15.36
N LYS A 26 9.36 15.24 16.57
CA LYS A 26 9.05 15.99 17.79
C LYS A 26 9.93 17.25 17.84
N LYS A 27 9.34 18.41 18.13
CA LYS A 27 10.12 19.60 18.53
C LYS A 27 10.75 19.30 19.90
N GLY A 28 12.06 19.51 19.99
CA GLY A 28 12.95 18.92 20.99
C GLY A 28 12.56 19.14 22.44
N ALA A 29 12.63 18.07 23.22
CA ALA A 29 13.18 18.15 24.58
C ALA A 29 14.71 18.20 24.44
N GLU A 30 15.39 18.85 25.37
CA GLU A 30 16.85 19.00 25.37
C GLU A 30 17.57 17.67 25.05
N GLY A 31 18.36 17.66 23.97
CA GLY A 31 19.12 16.51 23.49
C GLY A 31 18.49 15.79 22.29
N ASN A 32 19.12 15.92 21.11
CA ASN A 32 19.17 15.00 19.96
C ASN A 32 17.99 14.04 19.65
N GLY A 33 16.74 14.43 19.92
CA GLY A 33 15.54 13.63 19.65
C GLY A 33 15.10 13.63 18.19
N TYR A 34 15.99 13.34 17.24
CA TYR A 34 15.70 13.24 15.80
C TYR A 34 15.30 11.84 15.35
N GLU A 35 15.16 10.90 16.28
CA GLU A 35 14.76 9.55 15.93
C GLU A 35 13.29 9.50 15.45
N LEU A 36 13.12 9.22 14.16
CA LEU A 36 11.81 8.98 13.57
C LEU A 36 11.36 7.54 13.85
N PRO A 37 10.06 7.32 14.12
CA PRO A 37 9.48 5.98 14.10
C PRO A 37 9.46 5.44 12.65
N PRO A 38 9.24 4.13 12.45
CA PRO A 38 9.02 3.58 11.12
C PRO A 38 7.83 4.25 10.40
N VAL A 39 8.03 4.63 9.14
CA VAL A 39 7.06 5.27 8.26
C VAL A 39 6.86 4.40 7.01
N TYR A 40 5.61 4.12 6.69
CA TYR A 40 5.22 3.38 5.51
C TYR A 40 4.34 4.25 4.63
N PHE A 41 4.76 4.44 3.38
CA PHE A 41 3.88 4.92 2.33
C PHE A 41 3.25 3.72 1.65
N VAL A 42 1.93 3.58 1.75
CA VAL A 42 1.18 2.50 1.10
C VAL A 42 0.22 3.09 0.09
N ALA A 43 0.40 2.76 -1.19
CA ALA A 43 -0.51 3.17 -2.26
C ALA A 43 -1.20 1.95 -2.88
N VAL A 44 -2.50 2.10 -3.11
CA VAL A 44 -3.32 1.15 -3.87
C VAL A 44 -3.77 1.87 -5.13
N LEU A 45 -3.36 1.38 -6.29
CA LEU A 45 -3.45 2.05 -7.58
C LEU A 45 -4.36 1.29 -8.54
N GLY A 46 -5.34 2.00 -9.11
CA GLY A 46 -6.21 1.51 -10.18
C GLY A 46 -5.65 1.71 -11.58
N PHE A 47 -4.38 2.12 -11.70
CA PHE A 47 -3.70 2.40 -12.97
C PHE A 47 -2.27 1.84 -12.95
N GLN A 48 -1.69 1.61 -14.13
CA GLN A 48 -0.33 1.08 -14.27
C GLN A 48 0.71 2.16 -13.99
N LEU A 49 1.76 1.81 -13.25
CA LEU A 49 2.96 2.65 -13.10
C LEU A 49 3.88 2.55 -14.32
N ASP A 50 4.01 1.35 -14.87
CA ASP A 50 4.77 1.05 -16.07
C ASP A 50 3.87 0.30 -17.04
N LYS A 51 3.58 0.93 -18.19
CA LYS A 51 2.73 0.34 -19.23
C LYS A 51 3.41 -0.83 -19.95
N ALA A 52 4.74 -0.90 -19.92
CA ALA A 52 5.49 -2.02 -20.51
C ALA A 52 5.54 -3.24 -19.58
N ASN A 53 5.16 -3.09 -18.30
CA ASN A 53 5.20 -4.15 -17.30
C ASN A 53 3.83 -4.33 -16.62
N ASP A 54 2.92 -4.98 -17.35
CA ASP A 54 1.56 -5.28 -16.91
C ASP A 54 1.46 -6.46 -15.91
N ALA A 55 2.51 -7.28 -15.79
CA ALA A 55 2.56 -8.39 -14.84
C ALA A 55 2.92 -7.95 -13.42
N LYS A 56 3.68 -6.86 -13.27
CA LYS A 56 4.17 -6.40 -11.96
C LYS A 56 3.08 -5.66 -11.20
N HIS A 57 2.45 -6.35 -10.25
CA HIS A 57 1.34 -5.85 -9.43
C HIS A 57 1.75 -5.34 -8.05
N TYR A 58 3.04 -5.50 -7.67
CA TYR A 58 3.56 -5.04 -6.39
C TYR A 58 4.95 -4.42 -6.53
N TYR A 59 5.14 -3.28 -5.87
CA TYR A 59 6.42 -2.58 -5.75
C TYR A 59 6.73 -2.37 -4.28
N SER A 60 7.98 -2.65 -3.91
CA SER A 60 8.55 -2.36 -2.59
C SER A 60 9.83 -1.59 -2.80
N ALA A 61 9.93 -0.38 -2.22
CA ALA A 61 11.12 0.45 -2.30
C ALA A 61 11.53 0.96 -0.91
N LYS A 62 12.84 1.12 -0.73
CA LYS A 62 13.50 1.67 0.45
C LYS A 62 14.65 2.57 -0.01
N ILE A 63 15.24 3.32 0.92
CA ILE A 63 16.49 4.02 0.66
C ILE A 63 17.60 2.97 0.70
N ALA A 64 18.29 2.82 -0.42
CA ALA A 64 19.39 1.89 -0.59
C ALA A 64 20.53 2.57 -1.34
N ASP A 65 21.74 2.06 -1.16
CA ASP A 65 22.87 2.41 -2.01
C ASP A 65 22.60 1.97 -3.46
N GLN A 66 23.01 2.78 -4.42
CA GLN A 66 22.71 2.51 -5.83
C GLN A 66 23.68 1.50 -6.46
N PHE A 67 24.89 1.35 -5.92
CA PHE A 67 25.95 0.50 -6.48
C PHE A 67 25.81 -0.94 -6.02
N ASP A 68 25.61 -1.18 -4.72
CA ASP A 68 25.55 -2.53 -4.14
C ASP A 68 24.17 -2.93 -3.57
N GLN A 69 23.20 -2.01 -3.60
CA GLN A 69 21.85 -2.21 -3.07
C GLN A 69 21.79 -2.44 -1.55
N GLU A 70 22.82 -2.01 -0.80
CA GLU A 70 22.77 -2.00 0.66
C GLU A 70 21.60 -1.13 1.16
N ILE A 71 20.78 -1.65 2.07
CA ILE A 71 19.68 -0.88 2.65
C ILE A 71 20.23 0.09 3.70
N LEU A 72 20.32 1.37 3.33
CA LEU A 72 20.84 2.42 4.20
C LEU A 72 19.82 2.88 5.25
N TYR A 73 18.51 2.79 4.97
CA TYR A 73 17.48 3.24 5.90
C TYR A 73 16.23 2.35 5.89
N GLU A 74 16.15 1.51 6.91
CA GLU A 74 15.07 0.53 7.11
C GLU A 74 13.71 1.15 7.48
N LYS A 75 13.74 2.32 8.13
CA LYS A 75 12.55 2.92 8.75
C LYS A 75 11.61 3.60 7.76
N LEU A 76 12.00 3.83 6.50
CA LEU A 76 11.10 4.38 5.47
C LEU A 76 10.92 3.38 4.33
N SER A 77 9.67 2.97 4.12
CA SER A 77 9.32 2.02 3.05
C SER A 77 8.14 2.51 2.21
N TYR A 78 8.26 2.36 0.90
CA TYR A 78 7.19 2.58 -0.06
C TYR A 78 6.67 1.23 -0.54
N LYS A 79 5.36 1.04 -0.44
CA LYS A 79 4.62 -0.15 -0.87
C LYS A 79 3.54 0.30 -1.85
N MET A 80 3.56 -0.21 -3.07
CA MET A 80 2.58 0.15 -4.09
C MET A 80 1.96 -1.11 -4.65
N LEU A 81 0.63 -1.21 -4.53
CA LEU A 81 -0.19 -2.31 -5.01
C LEU A 81 -0.93 -1.83 -6.26
N ILE A 82 -0.71 -2.48 -7.40
CA ILE A 82 -1.34 -2.14 -8.68
C ILE A 82 -2.47 -3.13 -8.95
N LEU A 83 -3.71 -2.70 -8.69
CA LEU A 83 -4.90 -3.54 -8.87
C LEU A 83 -5.12 -3.92 -10.34
N LEU A 84 -4.81 -3.01 -11.27
CA LEU A 84 -4.99 -3.27 -12.70
C LEU A 84 -4.10 -4.43 -13.19
N ASN A 85 -2.92 -4.60 -12.60
CA ASN A 85 -1.96 -5.66 -12.93
C ASN A 85 -2.24 -6.97 -12.17
N PHE A 86 -3.19 -6.98 -11.24
CA PHE A 86 -3.49 -8.16 -10.43
C PHE A 86 -4.57 -9.04 -11.09
N ASN A 87 -4.17 -10.17 -11.66
CA ASN A 87 -5.06 -11.00 -12.51
C ASN A 87 -5.35 -12.40 -11.93
N LYS A 88 -5.05 -12.64 -10.65
CA LYS A 88 -5.35 -13.92 -10.01
C LYS A 88 -6.85 -14.13 -9.86
N SER A 89 -7.30 -15.35 -10.13
CA SER A 89 -8.68 -15.79 -9.89
C SER A 89 -8.92 -16.18 -8.42
N LYS A 90 -10.18 -16.43 -8.05
CA LYS A 90 -10.58 -16.85 -6.70
C LYS A 90 -9.86 -18.11 -6.22
N THR A 91 -9.48 -19.02 -7.12
CA THR A 91 -8.78 -20.27 -6.80
C THR A 91 -7.27 -20.08 -6.62
N GLU A 92 -6.73 -18.93 -6.98
CA GLU A 92 -5.29 -18.61 -6.95
C GLU A 92 -4.92 -17.67 -5.79
N LEU A 93 -5.85 -17.39 -4.87
CA LEU A 93 -5.67 -16.51 -3.72
C LEU A 93 -4.90 -17.18 -2.58
N SER A 94 -3.64 -17.52 -2.86
CA SER A 94 -2.76 -18.27 -1.96
C SER A 94 -2.31 -17.52 -0.71
N THR A 95 -2.25 -16.18 -0.77
CA THR A 95 -1.77 -15.34 0.33
C THR A 95 -2.82 -14.34 0.81
N ILE A 96 -2.62 -13.81 2.01
CA ILE A 96 -3.47 -12.72 2.54
C ILE A 96 -3.38 -11.47 1.64
N MET A 97 -2.22 -11.21 1.04
CA MET A 97 -2.05 -10.10 0.09
C MET A 97 -2.89 -10.34 -1.17
N ASP A 98 -2.92 -11.57 -1.70
CA ASP A 98 -3.78 -11.91 -2.83
C ASP A 98 -5.25 -11.67 -2.50
N GLN A 99 -5.70 -12.08 -1.31
CA GLN A 99 -7.07 -11.87 -0.85
C GLN A 99 -7.41 -10.38 -0.74
N TRP A 100 -6.51 -9.56 -0.16
CA TRP A 100 -6.69 -8.11 -0.09
C TRP A 100 -6.74 -7.45 -1.47
N MET A 101 -5.84 -7.82 -2.37
CA MET A 101 -5.79 -7.25 -3.72
C MET A 101 -7.03 -7.64 -4.54
N TYR A 102 -7.48 -8.90 -4.42
CA TYR A 102 -8.71 -9.37 -5.04
C TYR A 102 -9.92 -8.61 -4.52
N LEU A 103 -10.09 -8.53 -3.19
CA LEU A 103 -11.16 -7.77 -2.56
C LEU A 103 -11.18 -6.32 -3.03
N MET A 104 -10.03 -5.62 -3.02
CA MET A 104 -9.96 -4.22 -3.44
C MET A 104 -10.25 -4.03 -4.93
N LYS A 105 -9.86 -4.99 -5.78
CA LYS A 105 -10.13 -4.94 -7.22
C LYS A 105 -11.61 -5.13 -7.55
N HIS A 106 -12.30 -5.98 -6.79
CA HIS A 106 -13.69 -6.38 -7.01
C HIS A 106 -14.65 -5.77 -5.98
N LEU A 107 -14.25 -4.69 -5.29
CA LEU A 107 -14.99 -4.15 -4.15
C LEU A 107 -16.42 -3.71 -4.51
N ASN A 108 -16.63 -3.30 -5.77
CA ASN A 108 -17.93 -2.91 -6.32
C ASN A 108 -18.82 -4.10 -6.74
N GLU A 109 -18.30 -5.32 -6.71
CA GLU A 109 -18.99 -6.57 -7.11
C GLU A 109 -19.30 -7.47 -5.91
N ILE A 110 -18.95 -7.04 -4.69
CA ILE A 110 -19.00 -7.85 -3.47
C ILE A 110 -20.07 -7.26 -2.54
N ASP A 111 -21.26 -7.85 -2.57
CA ASP A 111 -22.38 -7.48 -1.69
C ASP A 111 -22.35 -8.23 -0.34
N GLU A 112 -21.67 -9.37 -0.27
CA GLU A 112 -21.53 -10.18 0.96
C GLU A 112 -20.09 -10.66 1.14
N LEU A 113 -19.65 -10.86 2.40
CA LEU A 113 -18.32 -11.36 2.72
C LEU A 113 -18.08 -12.72 2.04
N PRO A 114 -17.21 -12.79 1.01
CA PRO A 114 -17.06 -14.02 0.26
C PRO A 114 -16.35 -15.11 1.05
N SER A 115 -16.73 -16.37 0.84
CA SER A 115 -16.19 -17.53 1.58
C SER A 115 -14.69 -17.76 1.38
N TYR A 116 -14.10 -17.19 0.32
CA TYR A 116 -12.67 -17.27 0.01
C TYR A 116 -11.81 -16.25 0.79
N LEU A 117 -12.43 -15.35 1.55
CA LEU A 117 -11.72 -14.39 2.42
C LEU A 117 -11.58 -14.93 3.84
N ASP A 118 -10.41 -14.74 4.45
CA ASP A 118 -10.21 -15.07 5.87
C ASP A 118 -11.11 -14.23 6.78
N LYS A 119 -12.19 -14.85 7.27
CA LYS A 119 -13.21 -14.20 8.10
C LYS A 119 -12.63 -13.52 9.34
N ARG A 120 -11.48 -13.96 9.88
CA ARG A 120 -10.86 -13.35 11.06
C ARG A 120 -10.36 -11.94 10.77
N ILE A 121 -9.85 -11.72 9.56
CA ILE A 121 -9.23 -10.46 9.14
C ILE A 121 -10.28 -9.55 8.49
N PHE A 122 -11.15 -10.11 7.65
CA PHE A 122 -12.08 -9.33 6.83
C PHE A 122 -13.45 -9.09 7.48
N SER A 123 -13.82 -9.80 8.55
CA SER A 123 -15.11 -9.61 9.23
C SER A 123 -15.38 -8.16 9.63
N ARG A 124 -14.36 -7.42 10.10
CA ARG A 124 -14.52 -6.02 10.51
C ARG A 124 -14.96 -5.07 9.39
N ILE A 125 -14.70 -5.42 8.13
CA ILE A 125 -15.09 -4.60 6.97
C ILE A 125 -16.59 -4.75 6.69
N PHE A 126 -17.13 -5.96 6.89
CA PHE A 126 -18.51 -6.30 6.52
C PHE A 126 -19.49 -6.24 7.70
N ILE A 127 -19.01 -6.12 8.94
CA ILE A 127 -19.86 -6.00 10.13
C ILE A 127 -20.58 -4.62 10.21
N SER A 128 -20.13 -3.59 9.48
CA SER A 128 -20.76 -2.25 9.57
C SER A 128 -22.02 -2.05 8.71
N GLU A 129 -22.50 -3.07 7.99
CA GLU A 129 -23.76 -3.00 7.24
C GLU A 129 -24.97 -3.58 7.99
N SER A 130 -24.79 -4.02 9.24
CA SER A 130 -25.89 -4.58 10.07
C SER A 130 -26.46 -3.60 11.10
N VAL A 131 -26.26 -2.29 10.94
CA VAL A 131 -26.94 -1.27 11.76
C VAL A 131 -27.73 -0.34 10.85
N VAL A 132 -28.86 -0.85 10.36
CA VAL A 132 -30.03 -0.06 9.95
C VAL A 132 -31.26 -0.71 10.55
#